data_AF-A0A258RRD4-F1
#
_entry.id   AF-A0A258RRD4-F1
#
_cell.length_a   1.000
_cell.length_b   1.000
_cell.length_c   1.000
_cell.angle_alpha   90.00
_cell.angle_beta   90.00
_cell.angle_gamma   90.00
#
_symmetry.space_group_name_H-M   'P 1'
#
loop_
_entity.id
_entity.type
_entity.pdbx_description
1 polymer ?
#
loop_
_entity_poly.entity_id
_entity_poly.type
_entity_poly.pdbx_seq_one_letter_code
_entity_poly.pdbx_strand_id
1 'polypeptide(L)'
;MNDQQPSNATAVFDAQVENYWLNFEYGMLVLALPILLCVAFIIGITSVILWRIRPRVGLLQSLSFITAFAMIGGVSGVIAGASMEAIVGGVLTAILGIVSSLLTWLFGKETLRMWRPVIPLALIALLMSTLAGLIVGGARRAQVIADGIKAESVKFETQNIYGPAELDRRRAIMKKCIEERDARTATAECISQ
;
A
#
# COMPACT_ATOMS: atom_id res chain seq x y z
N MET A 1 -35.45 -1.83 43.68
CA MET A 1 -34.66 -0.66 43.23
C MET A 1 -33.46 -1.22 42.49
N ASN A 2 -33.53 -1.20 41.17
CA ASN A 2 -32.47 -1.69 40.27
C ASN A 2 -32.00 -0.46 39.50
N ASP A 3 -30.78 -0.02 39.76
CA ASP A 3 -30.20 1.16 39.12
C ASP A 3 -29.85 0.86 37.66
N GLN A 4 -30.42 1.69 36.79
CA GLN A 4 -30.13 1.75 35.37
C GLN A 4 -28.71 2.28 35.16
N GLN A 5 -27.81 1.41 34.72
CA GLN A 5 -26.51 1.79 34.18
C GLN A 5 -26.41 1.55 32.64
N PRO A 6 -27.20 2.22 31.77
CA PRO A 6 -27.05 2.09 30.32
C PRO A 6 -26.43 3.29 29.56
N SER A 7 -25.78 4.28 30.21
CA SER A 7 -25.35 5.50 29.49
C SER A 7 -23.89 5.54 28.99
N ASN A 8 -23.00 4.67 29.46
CA ASN A 8 -21.57 4.80 29.10
C ASN A 8 -21.19 4.06 27.81
N ALA A 9 -21.95 3.07 27.37
CA ALA A 9 -21.59 2.28 26.19
C ALA A 9 -21.80 3.03 24.87
N THR A 10 -22.81 3.89 24.79
CA THR A 10 -23.11 4.67 23.57
C THR A 10 -22.12 5.82 23.37
N ALA A 11 -21.73 6.51 24.44
CA ALA A 11 -20.76 7.61 24.38
C ALA A 11 -19.37 7.16 23.89
N VAL A 12 -18.95 5.94 24.22
CA VAL A 12 -17.67 5.36 23.75
C VAL A 12 -17.74 4.99 22.27
N PHE A 13 -18.91 4.54 21.79
CA PHE A 13 -19.09 4.16 20.39
C PHE A 13 -19.08 5.39 19.47
N ASP A 14 -19.75 6.47 19.86
CA ASP A 14 -19.79 7.72 19.07
C ASP A 14 -18.40 8.36 18.95
N ALA A 15 -17.63 8.38 20.04
CA ALA A 15 -16.25 8.89 20.02
C ALA A 15 -15.31 8.03 19.16
N GLN A 16 -15.52 6.71 19.06
CA GLN A 16 -14.74 5.87 18.14
C GLN A 16 -15.08 6.20 16.69
N VAL A 17 -16.36 6.28 16.35
CA VAL A 17 -16.84 6.52 14.98
C VAL A 17 -16.33 7.86 14.46
N GLU A 18 -16.37 8.92 15.26
CA GLU A 18 -15.89 10.25 14.87
C GLU A 18 -14.37 10.26 14.60
N ASN A 19 -13.58 9.55 15.41
CA ASN A 19 -12.15 9.36 15.18
C ASN A 19 -11.88 8.52 13.92
N TYR A 20 -12.72 7.54 13.58
CA TYR A 20 -12.56 6.79 12.34
C TYR A 20 -12.77 7.66 11.10
N TRP A 21 -13.78 8.53 11.10
CA TRP A 21 -14.05 9.43 9.97
C TRP A 21 -12.94 10.46 9.76
N LEU A 22 -12.43 11.08 10.85
CA LEU A 22 -11.31 12.03 10.77
C LEU A 22 -10.03 11.37 10.26
N ASN A 23 -9.70 10.17 10.77
CA ASN A 23 -8.55 9.40 10.28
C ASN A 23 -8.76 8.89 8.84
N PHE A 24 -10.00 8.67 8.42
CA PHE A 24 -10.33 8.27 7.06
C PHE A 24 -10.15 9.42 6.07
N GLU A 25 -10.64 10.63 6.38
CA GLU A 25 -10.43 11.81 5.53
C GLU A 25 -8.95 12.19 5.43
N TYR A 26 -8.24 12.28 6.56
CA TYR A 26 -6.81 12.55 6.56
C TYR A 26 -6.01 11.45 5.86
N GLY A 27 -6.37 10.18 6.09
CA GLY A 27 -5.77 9.04 5.41
C GLY A 27 -5.96 9.12 3.90
N MET A 28 -7.18 9.40 3.45
CA MET A 28 -7.51 9.58 2.03
C MET A 28 -6.72 10.72 1.41
N LEU A 29 -6.61 11.87 2.07
CA LEU A 29 -5.84 13.02 1.57
C LEU A 29 -4.34 12.71 1.49
N VAL A 30 -3.78 12.10 2.53
CA VAL A 30 -2.36 11.71 2.59
C VAL A 30 -2.02 10.61 1.59
N LEU A 31 -2.96 9.72 1.26
CA LEU A 31 -2.80 8.69 0.24
C LEU A 31 -3.02 9.23 -1.18
N ALA A 32 -4.02 10.08 -1.37
CA ALA A 32 -4.39 10.60 -2.68
C ALA A 32 -3.39 11.63 -3.20
N LEU A 33 -2.80 12.45 -2.32
CA LEU A 33 -1.86 13.51 -2.69
C LEU A 33 -0.58 12.99 -3.40
N PRO A 34 0.15 11.98 -2.89
CA PRO A 34 1.31 11.44 -3.59
C PRO A 34 0.92 10.73 -4.89
N ILE A 35 -0.24 10.06 -4.92
CA ILE A 35 -0.75 9.43 -6.15
C ILE A 35 -1.06 10.50 -7.20
N LEU A 36 -1.73 11.59 -6.82
CA LEU A 36 -2.02 12.72 -7.70
C LEU A 36 -0.76 13.40 -8.19
N LEU A 37 0.25 13.58 -7.34
CA LEU A 37 1.55 14.12 -7.75
C LEU A 37 2.26 13.19 -8.75
N CYS A 38 2.27 11.88 -8.51
CA CYS A 38 2.83 10.92 -9.45
C CYS A 38 2.07 10.94 -10.79
N VAL A 39 0.74 10.96 -10.76
CA VAL A 39 -0.09 11.03 -11.98
C VAL A 39 0.15 12.34 -12.72
N ALA A 40 0.17 13.48 -12.02
CA ALA A 40 0.46 14.79 -12.62
C ALA A 40 1.86 14.83 -13.23
N PHE A 41 2.86 14.23 -12.57
CA PHE A 41 4.22 14.14 -13.08
C PHE A 41 4.33 13.26 -14.34
N ILE A 42 3.65 12.10 -14.35
CA ILE A 42 3.57 11.21 -15.52
C ILE A 42 2.86 11.93 -16.68
N ILE A 43 1.75 12.62 -16.42
CA ILE A 43 1.03 13.42 -17.43
C ILE A 43 1.93 14.55 -17.95
N GLY A 44 2.66 15.23 -17.07
CA GLY A 44 3.63 16.26 -17.43
C GLY A 44 4.71 15.72 -18.37
N ILE A 45 5.38 14.64 -17.99
CA ILE A 45 6.41 14.00 -18.82
C ILE A 45 5.84 13.53 -20.15
N THR A 46 4.71 12.82 -20.12
CA THR A 46 4.10 12.29 -21.35
C THR A 46 3.59 13.39 -22.28
N SER A 47 3.05 14.49 -21.74
CA SER A 47 2.68 15.66 -22.54
C SER A 47 3.88 16.36 -23.17
N VAL A 48 5.01 16.48 -22.47
CA VAL A 48 6.26 17.04 -23.02
C VAL A 48 6.82 16.14 -24.12
N ILE A 49 6.83 14.82 -23.91
CA ILE A 49 7.28 13.85 -24.90
C ILE A 49 6.35 13.87 -26.14
N LEU A 50 5.04 13.86 -25.95
CA LEU A 50 4.05 13.92 -27.03
C LEU A 50 4.14 15.24 -27.81
N TRP A 51 4.33 16.36 -27.11
CA TRP A 51 4.53 17.65 -27.75
C TRP A 51 5.78 17.65 -28.63
N ARG A 52 6.87 17.02 -28.15
CA ARG A 52 8.13 16.90 -28.90
C ARG A 52 8.02 15.98 -30.13
N ILE A 53 7.11 14.99 -30.10
CA ILE A 53 6.96 14.00 -31.18
C ILE A 53 6.03 14.48 -32.33
N ARG A 54 5.36 15.65 -32.22
CA ARG A 54 4.54 16.31 -33.29
C ARG A 54 3.31 15.48 -33.80
N PRO A 55 2.32 16.11 -34.48
CA PRO A 55 0.91 16.07 -34.09
C PRO A 55 0.03 15.11 -34.93
N ARG A 56 0.49 13.88 -35.19
CA ARG A 56 -0.29 12.95 -36.05
C ARG A 56 -1.34 12.11 -35.31
N VAL A 57 -1.24 12.03 -33.99
CA VAL A 57 -2.19 11.32 -33.14
C VAL A 57 -2.92 12.31 -32.25
N GLY A 58 -4.25 12.18 -32.16
CA GLY A 58 -5.09 13.05 -31.34
C GLY A 58 -4.60 13.06 -29.89
N LEU A 59 -4.08 14.20 -29.45
CA LEU A 59 -3.38 14.33 -28.16
C LEU A 59 -4.29 13.95 -26.97
N LEU A 60 -5.57 14.28 -27.08
CA LEU A 60 -6.62 13.90 -26.13
C LEU A 60 -6.81 12.39 -26.02
N GLN A 61 -6.83 11.66 -27.16
CA GLN A 61 -6.98 10.20 -27.14
C GLN A 61 -5.77 9.52 -26.50
N SER A 62 -4.56 9.92 -26.88
CA SER A 62 -3.32 9.38 -26.29
C SER A 62 -3.25 9.63 -24.79
N LEU A 63 -3.59 10.84 -24.34
CA LEU A 63 -3.66 11.17 -22.92
C LEU A 63 -4.68 10.31 -22.19
N SER A 64 -5.92 10.23 -22.69
CA SER A 64 -6.97 9.42 -22.06
C SER A 64 -6.56 7.96 -21.87
N PHE A 65 -5.85 7.40 -22.85
CA PHE A 65 -5.35 6.03 -22.81
C PHE A 65 -4.23 5.86 -21.77
N ILE A 66 -3.24 6.75 -21.76
CA ILE A 66 -2.15 6.73 -20.76
C ILE A 66 -2.70 6.92 -19.35
N THR A 67 -3.62 7.86 -19.16
CA THR A 67 -4.23 8.14 -17.85
C THR A 67 -5.06 6.95 -17.35
N ALA A 68 -5.80 6.27 -18.23
CA ALA A 68 -6.53 5.06 -17.87
C ALA A 68 -5.57 3.94 -17.40
N PHE A 69 -4.48 3.71 -18.12
CA PHE A 69 -3.46 2.72 -17.76
C PHE A 69 -2.75 3.07 -16.45
N ALA A 70 -2.43 4.34 -16.22
CA ALA A 70 -1.88 4.82 -14.97
C ALA A 70 -2.86 4.59 -13.81
N MET A 71 -4.13 4.96 -13.95
CA MET A 71 -5.17 4.73 -12.93
C MET A 71 -5.31 3.25 -12.57
N ILE A 72 -5.35 2.36 -13.57
CA ILE A 72 -5.42 0.90 -13.35
C ILE A 72 -4.19 0.43 -12.57
N GLY A 73 -2.99 0.88 -12.97
CA GLY A 73 -1.75 0.58 -12.27
C GLY A 73 -1.77 1.05 -10.81
N GLY A 74 -2.11 2.32 -10.58
CA GLY A 74 -2.17 2.89 -9.23
C GLY A 74 -3.15 2.18 -8.30
N VAL A 75 -4.38 1.95 -8.75
CA VAL A 75 -5.40 1.27 -7.95
C VAL A 75 -4.98 -0.17 -7.65
N SER A 76 -4.54 -0.91 -8.66
CA SER A 76 -4.07 -2.30 -8.46
C SER A 76 -2.85 -2.36 -7.53
N GLY A 77 -1.91 -1.44 -7.66
CA GLY A 77 -0.73 -1.33 -6.79
C GLY A 77 -1.09 -1.03 -5.33
N VAL A 78 -2.02 -0.11 -5.07
CA VAL A 78 -2.48 0.19 -3.70
C VAL A 78 -3.17 -1.01 -3.07
N ILE A 79 -4.05 -1.68 -3.82
CA ILE A 79 -4.74 -2.89 -3.34
C ILE A 79 -3.72 -4.00 -3.05
N ALA A 80 -2.71 -4.15 -3.91
CA ALA A 80 -1.61 -5.09 -3.70
C ALA A 80 -0.84 -4.81 -2.41
N GLY A 81 -0.40 -3.56 -2.24
CA GLY A 81 0.45 -3.15 -1.13
C GLY A 81 -0.28 -3.18 0.22
N ALA A 82 -1.58 -2.84 0.22
CA ALA A 82 -2.39 -2.81 1.43
C ALA A 82 -2.81 -4.20 1.92
N SER A 83 -2.79 -5.21 1.06
CA SER A 83 -3.27 -6.55 1.40
C SER A 83 -2.24 -7.37 2.18
N MET A 84 -2.70 -8.11 3.18
CA MET A 84 -1.87 -9.06 3.96
C MET A 84 -1.95 -10.50 3.43
N GLU A 85 -2.88 -10.76 2.50
CA GLU A 85 -3.17 -12.12 2.03
C GLU A 85 -2.33 -12.49 0.80
N ALA A 86 -1.75 -13.69 0.83
CA ALA A 86 -0.97 -14.25 -0.29
C ALA A 86 -1.78 -14.36 -1.59
N ILE A 87 -3.11 -14.47 -1.50
CA ILE A 87 -4.04 -14.55 -2.63
C ILE A 87 -3.92 -13.31 -3.52
N VAL A 88 -3.69 -12.14 -2.92
CA VAL A 88 -3.62 -10.87 -3.67
C VAL A 88 -2.39 -10.83 -4.58
N GLY A 89 -1.30 -11.50 -4.20
CA GLY A 89 -0.15 -11.70 -5.07
C GLY A 89 -0.54 -12.41 -6.37
N GLY A 90 -1.27 -13.53 -6.27
CA GLY A 90 -1.73 -14.31 -7.43
C GLY A 90 -2.71 -13.56 -8.33
N VAL A 91 -3.61 -12.76 -7.74
CA VAL A 91 -4.56 -11.92 -8.49
C VAL A 91 -3.80 -10.85 -9.29
N LEU A 92 -2.77 -10.22 -8.71
CA LEU A 92 -1.96 -9.25 -9.45
C LEU A 92 -1.23 -9.88 -10.63
N THR A 93 -0.64 -11.06 -10.45
CA THR A 93 0.04 -11.78 -11.55
C THR A 93 -0.95 -12.13 -12.66
N ALA A 94 -2.17 -12.53 -12.31
CA ALA A 94 -3.23 -12.81 -13.27
C ALA A 94 -3.63 -11.55 -14.06
N ILE A 95 -3.82 -10.41 -13.38
CA ILE A 95 -4.15 -9.13 -14.03
C ILE A 95 -3.01 -8.69 -14.96
N LEU A 96 -1.75 -8.77 -14.52
CA LEU A 96 -0.60 -8.46 -15.36
C LEU A 96 -0.50 -9.39 -16.57
N GLY A 97 -0.84 -10.68 -16.41
CA GLY A 97 -0.92 -11.65 -17.50
C GLY A 97 -1.99 -11.28 -18.53
N ILE A 98 -3.19 -10.90 -18.06
CA ILE A 98 -4.29 -10.45 -18.93
C ILE A 98 -3.89 -9.17 -19.67
N VAL A 99 -3.34 -8.17 -18.99
CA VAL A 99 -2.89 -6.91 -19.60
C VAL A 99 -1.80 -7.18 -20.65
N SER A 100 -0.84 -8.05 -20.34
CA SER A 100 0.22 -8.45 -21.27
C SER A 100 -0.35 -9.14 -22.50
N SER A 101 -1.28 -10.09 -22.32
CA SER A 101 -1.98 -10.78 -23.41
C SER A 101 -2.76 -9.80 -24.29
N LEU A 102 -3.47 -8.85 -23.67
CA LEU A 102 -4.23 -7.82 -24.38
C LEU A 102 -3.31 -6.93 -25.23
N LEU A 103 -2.14 -6.57 -24.70
CA LEU A 103 -1.13 -5.78 -25.40
C LEU A 103 -0.53 -6.55 -26.57
N THR A 104 -0.18 -7.83 -26.38
CA THR A 104 0.30 -8.70 -27.45
C THR A 104 -0.74 -8.81 -28.56
N TRP A 105 -2.01 -8.98 -28.22
CA TRP A 105 -3.10 -8.98 -29.18
C TRP A 105 -3.25 -7.63 -29.91
N LEU A 106 -3.13 -6.51 -29.19
CA LEU A 106 -3.14 -5.17 -29.76
C LEU A 106 -2.00 -4.94 -30.76
N PHE A 107 -0.80 -5.45 -30.47
CA PHE A 107 0.35 -5.35 -31.37
C PHE A 107 0.19 -6.17 -32.66
N GLY A 108 -0.60 -7.24 -32.62
CA GLY A 108 -0.90 -8.08 -33.78
C GLY A 108 -1.81 -7.42 -34.81
N LYS A 109 -2.58 -6.37 -34.44
CA LYS A 109 -3.48 -5.68 -35.37
C LYS A 109 -2.78 -4.52 -36.10
N GLU A 110 -2.76 -4.58 -37.43
CA GLU A 110 -2.19 -3.51 -38.28
C GLU A 110 -2.90 -2.16 -38.14
N THR A 111 -4.16 -2.15 -37.70
CA THR A 111 -4.97 -0.94 -37.49
C THR A 111 -4.40 0.00 -36.43
N LEU A 112 -3.48 -0.48 -35.58
CA LEU A 112 -2.84 0.30 -34.51
C LEU A 112 -1.42 0.78 -34.84
N ARG A 113 -1.02 0.78 -36.12
CA ARG A 113 0.32 1.24 -36.52
C ARG A 113 0.63 2.68 -36.03
N MET A 114 -0.39 3.53 -35.96
CA MET A 114 -0.27 4.90 -35.43
C MET A 114 -0.09 4.97 -33.90
N TRP A 115 -0.50 3.93 -33.16
CA TRP A 115 -0.45 3.87 -31.69
C TRP A 115 0.84 3.26 -31.14
N ARG A 116 1.69 2.68 -32.01
CA ARG A 116 2.98 2.10 -31.63
C ARG A 116 3.87 2.98 -30.73
N PRO A 117 3.98 4.30 -30.90
CA PRO A 117 4.78 5.13 -29.98
C PRO A 117 4.10 5.41 -28.64
N VAL A 118 2.76 5.32 -28.56
CA VAL A 118 1.99 5.63 -27.35
C VAL A 118 1.94 4.43 -26.40
N ILE A 119 1.89 3.21 -26.94
CA ILE A 119 1.81 1.97 -26.14
C ILE A 119 2.97 1.82 -25.13
N PRO A 120 4.26 1.98 -25.49
CA PRO A 120 5.33 1.87 -24.50
C PRO A 120 5.25 2.95 -23.42
N LEU A 121 4.76 4.16 -23.75
CA LEU A 121 4.54 5.22 -22.75
C LEU A 121 3.41 4.85 -21.79
N ALA A 122 2.31 4.28 -22.26
CA ALA A 122 1.21 3.81 -21.41
C ALA A 122 1.65 2.65 -20.49
N LEU A 123 2.50 1.76 -20.99
CA LEU A 123 3.11 0.68 -20.19
C LEU A 123 4.03 1.22 -19.09
N ILE A 124 4.91 2.17 -19.42
CA ILE A 124 5.77 2.83 -18.43
C ILE A 124 4.91 3.54 -17.37
N ALA A 125 3.88 4.27 -17.80
CA ALA A 125 2.94 4.93 -16.89
C ALA A 125 2.23 3.96 -15.95
N LEU A 126 1.75 2.82 -16.48
CA LEU A 126 1.14 1.76 -15.68
C LEU A 126 2.13 1.21 -14.66
N LEU A 127 3.34 0.85 -15.08
CA LEU A 127 4.36 0.27 -14.19
C LEU A 127 4.76 1.24 -13.08
N MET A 128 5.04 2.50 -13.43
CA MET A 128 5.40 3.54 -12.47
C MET A 128 4.26 3.83 -11.49
N SER A 129 3.02 3.88 -11.96
CA SER A 129 1.86 4.09 -11.09
C SER A 129 1.61 2.87 -10.19
N THR A 130 1.82 1.66 -10.70
CA THR A 130 1.72 0.42 -9.89
C THR A 130 2.75 0.40 -8.78
N LEU A 131 4.01 0.73 -9.08
CA LEU A 131 5.09 0.84 -8.09
C LEU A 131 4.76 1.89 -7.02
N ALA A 132 4.31 3.08 -7.43
CA ALA A 132 3.88 4.13 -6.51
C ALA A 132 2.74 3.66 -5.62
N GLY A 133 1.71 3.03 -6.19
CA GLY A 133 0.59 2.48 -5.45
C GLY A 133 1.03 1.41 -4.44
N LEU A 134 1.98 0.55 -4.82
CA LEU A 134 2.49 -0.51 -3.97
C LEU A 134 3.29 0.03 -2.77
N ILE A 135 4.11 1.06 -2.98
CA ILE A 135 4.81 1.78 -1.91
C ILE A 135 3.80 2.40 -0.94
N VAL A 136 2.79 3.09 -1.48
CA VAL A 136 1.76 3.77 -0.69
C VAL A 136 0.92 2.76 0.11
N GLY A 137 0.46 1.67 -0.52
CA GLY A 137 -0.27 0.59 0.15
C GLY A 137 0.56 -0.11 1.22
N GLY A 138 1.84 -0.39 0.92
CA GLY A 138 2.78 -1.01 1.85
C GLY A 138 3.10 -0.13 3.06
N ALA A 139 3.24 1.19 2.86
CA ALA A 139 3.43 2.15 3.94
C ALA A 139 2.22 2.17 4.89
N ARG A 140 0.99 2.17 4.33
CA ARG A 140 -0.24 2.11 5.13
C ARG A 140 -0.32 0.80 5.92
N ARG A 141 0.02 -0.32 5.29
CA ARG A 141 0.08 -1.62 5.97
C ARG A 141 1.05 -1.58 7.15
N ALA A 142 2.24 -1.01 6.97
CA ALA A 142 3.23 -0.88 8.04
C ALA A 142 2.71 -0.04 9.22
N GLN A 143 2.00 1.06 8.94
CA GLN A 143 1.35 1.88 9.97
C GLN A 143 0.29 1.10 10.75
N VAL A 144 -0.61 0.40 10.05
CA VAL A 144 -1.67 -0.40 10.70
C VAL A 144 -1.09 -1.47 11.62
N ILE A 145 -0.02 -2.14 11.20
CA ILE A 145 0.67 -3.13 12.03
C ILE A 145 1.32 -2.47 13.25
N ALA A 146 2.00 -1.34 13.06
CA ALA A 146 2.65 -0.61 14.15
C ALA A 146 1.63 -0.12 15.20
N ASP A 147 0.48 0.37 14.76
CA ASP A 147 -0.58 0.84 15.65
C ASP A 147 -1.29 -0.32 16.36
N GLY A 148 -1.45 -1.46 15.69
CA GLY A 148 -1.94 -2.70 16.30
C GLY A 148 -1.04 -3.17 17.46
N ILE A 149 0.29 -3.17 17.25
CA ILE A 149 1.26 -3.54 18.28
C ILE A 149 1.21 -2.57 19.47
N LYS A 150 1.11 -1.26 19.20
CA LYS A 150 0.98 -0.24 20.26
C LYS A 150 -0.30 -0.43 21.07
N ALA A 151 -1.43 -0.63 20.40
CA ALA A 151 -2.71 -0.85 21.06
C ALA A 151 -2.66 -2.10 21.96
N GLU A 152 -2.02 -3.17 21.47
CA GLU A 152 -1.83 -4.38 22.27
C GLU A 152 -0.92 -4.13 23.48
N SER A 153 0.20 -3.41 23.33
CA SER A 153 1.08 -3.07 24.45
C SER A 153 0.38 -2.26 25.54
N VAL A 154 -0.47 -1.29 25.17
CA VAL A 154 -1.23 -0.49 26.13
C VAL A 154 -2.26 -1.36 26.85
N LYS A 155 -2.87 -2.32 26.14
CA LYS A 155 -3.82 -3.27 26.74
C LYS A 155 -3.13 -4.18 27.75
N PHE A 156 -1.90 -4.64 27.47
CA PHE A 156 -1.10 -5.39 28.45
C PHE A 156 -0.67 -4.56 29.66
N GLU A 157 -0.47 -3.25 29.49
CA GLU A 157 -0.09 -2.36 30.60
C GLU A 157 -1.28 -1.96 31.48
N THR A 158 -2.47 -1.80 30.88
CA THR A 158 -3.71 -1.47 31.61
C THR A 158 -4.41 -2.69 32.20
N GLN A 159 -4.39 -3.85 31.53
CA GLN A 159 -4.72 -5.13 32.14
C GLN A 159 -3.51 -5.63 32.93
N ASN A 160 -3.30 -5.05 34.11
CA ASN A 160 -2.34 -5.46 35.13
C ASN A 160 -2.74 -6.85 35.72
N ILE A 161 -2.87 -7.86 34.85
CA ILE A 161 -3.24 -9.24 35.19
C ILE A 161 -2.05 -9.96 35.84
N TYR A 162 -0.84 -9.46 35.64
CA TYR A 162 0.36 -9.97 36.29
C TYR A 162 0.72 -9.08 37.47
N GLY A 163 0.79 -9.68 38.67
CA GLY A 163 1.37 -8.99 39.82
C GLY A 163 2.82 -8.56 39.51
N PRO A 164 3.35 -7.52 40.19
CA PRO A 164 4.66 -6.94 39.88
C PRO A 164 5.80 -7.98 39.83
N ALA A 165 5.71 -9.04 40.64
CA ALA A 165 6.69 -10.14 40.64
C ALA A 165 6.71 -10.97 39.34
N GLU A 166 5.59 -11.09 38.63
CA GLU A 166 5.51 -11.91 37.42
C GLU A 166 5.95 -11.13 36.17
N LEU A 167 5.81 -9.80 36.19
CA LEU A 167 6.41 -8.89 35.21
C LEU A 167 7.95 -8.98 35.24
N ASP A 168 8.56 -8.96 36.42
CA ASP A 168 10.02 -9.09 36.56
C ASP A 168 10.52 -10.45 36.06
N ARG A 169 9.79 -11.52 36.36
CA ARG A 169 10.12 -12.87 35.86
C ARG A 169 10.07 -12.93 34.33
N ARG A 170 9.07 -12.33 33.69
CA ARG A 170 8.94 -12.29 32.23
C ARG A 170 10.00 -11.40 31.57
N ARG A 171 10.32 -10.23 32.16
CA ARG A 171 11.42 -9.37 31.68
C ARG A 171 12.77 -10.09 31.73
N ALA A 172 13.03 -10.84 32.81
CA ALA A 172 14.25 -11.66 32.92
C ALA A 172 14.33 -12.74 31.83
N ILE A 173 13.23 -13.44 31.55
CA ILE A 173 13.16 -14.46 30.48
C ILE A 173 13.38 -13.80 29.11
N MET A 174 12.71 -12.68 28.83
CA MET A 174 12.80 -12.01 27.53
C MET A 174 14.21 -11.46 27.28
N LYS A 175 14.85 -10.88 28.31
CA LYS A 175 16.25 -10.47 28.23
C LYS A 175 17.18 -11.64 27.90
N LYS A 176 16.97 -12.79 28.55
CA LYS A 176 17.75 -14.00 28.29
C LYS A 176 17.56 -14.52 26.86
N CYS A 177 16.34 -14.47 26.31
CA CYS A 177 16.09 -14.85 24.93
C CYS A 177 16.73 -13.90 23.91
N ILE A 178 16.80 -12.60 24.20
CA ILE A 178 17.50 -11.62 23.36
C ILE A 178 19.01 -11.89 23.39
N GLU A 179 19.60 -12.04 24.58
CA GLU A 179 21.02 -12.37 24.73
C GLU A 179 21.40 -13.68 24.02
N GLU A 180 20.55 -14.71 24.12
CA GLU A 180 20.79 -16.00 23.45
C GLU A 180 20.63 -15.91 21.93
N ARG A 181 19.69 -15.09 21.43
CA ARG A 181 19.55 -14.80 20.00
C ARG A 181 20.79 -14.08 19.47
N ASP A 182 21.24 -13.04 20.17
CA ASP A 182 22.39 -12.24 19.78
C ASP A 182 23.67 -13.09 19.76
N ALA A 183 23.85 -13.96 20.75
CA ALA A 183 24.95 -14.94 20.79
C ALA A 183 24.91 -15.96 19.63
N ARG A 184 23.70 -16.41 19.23
CA ARG A 184 23.54 -17.29 18.06
C ARG A 184 23.83 -16.59 16.74
N THR A 185 23.44 -15.33 16.58
CA THR A 185 23.80 -14.54 15.39
C THR A 185 25.31 -14.28 15.31
N ALA A 186 25.96 -13.94 16.43
CA ALA A 186 27.41 -13.74 16.46
C ALA A 186 28.19 -15.02 16.13
N THR A 187 27.74 -16.18 16.62
CA THR A 187 28.37 -17.47 16.30
C THR A 187 28.11 -17.93 14.86
N ALA A 188 26.94 -17.60 14.28
CA ALA A 188 26.66 -17.86 12.87
C ALA A 188 27.56 -17.03 11.93
N GLU A 189 27.90 -15.79 12.29
CA GLU A 189 28.86 -14.97 11.55
C GLU A 189 30.28 -15.56 11.63
N CYS A 190 30.71 -16.11 12.78
CA CYS A 190 32.02 -16.73 12.95
C CYS A 190 32.22 -18.04 12.17
N ILE A 191 31.16 -18.75 11.77
CA ILE A 191 31.27 -20.01 11.00
C ILE A 191 31.32 -19.73 9.48
N SER A 192 31.04 -18.49 9.06
CA SER A 192 31.01 -18.09 7.65
C SER A 192 32.30 -17.45 7.12
N GLN A 193 33.36 -17.40 7.94
CA GLN A 193 34.73 -17.02 7.54
C GLN A 193 35.62 -18.25 7.38
#